data_AF-A0AAE4D8R4-F1
#
_entry.id   AF-A0AAE4D8R4-F1
#
_cell.length_a   1.000
_cell.length_b   1.000
_cell.length_c   1.000
_cell.angle_alpha   90.00
_cell.angle_beta   90.00
_cell.angle_gamma   90.00
#
_symmetry.space_group_name_H-M   'P 1'
#
loop_
_entity.id
_entity.type
_entity.pdbx_description
1 polymer ?
#
loop_
_entity_poly.entity_id
_entity_poly.type
_entity_poly.pdbx_seq_one_letter_code
_entity_poly.pdbx_strand_id
1 'polypeptide(L)'
;MKIIGNLDPLELRPDKGALWENFLVSERIKQMAYRQRLARCYFWRSRQQQEVDFVEDEGGKITGFEFKWNAGGQGRLKLPRTFTQAYDAQSRFVDRSNFREFVM
;
A
#
# COMPACT_ATOMS: atom_id res chain seq x y z
N MET A 1 -9.81 1.26 -14.08
CA MET A 1 -10.08 -0.06 -13.49
C MET A 1 -11.59 -0.23 -13.36
N LYS A 2 -12.21 -1.18 -14.06
CA LYS A 2 -13.67 -1.45 -13.98
C LYS A 2 -13.89 -2.56 -12.94
N ILE A 3 -14.49 -2.22 -11.81
CA ILE A 3 -14.87 -3.17 -10.74
C ILE A 3 -16.36 -3.55 -10.83
N ILE A 4 -17.10 -3.04 -11.82
CA ILE A 4 -18.55 -3.19 -11.89
C ILE A 4 -18.91 -4.50 -12.59
N GLY A 5 -19.57 -5.42 -11.88
CA GLY A 5 -20.28 -6.57 -12.46
C GLY A 5 -19.75 -7.97 -12.12
N ASN A 6 -18.67 -8.11 -11.34
CA ASN A 6 -18.20 -9.42 -10.90
C ASN A 6 -18.67 -9.73 -9.46
N LEU A 7 -19.61 -10.68 -9.35
CA LEU A 7 -20.19 -11.20 -8.10
C LEU A 7 -19.59 -12.58 -7.70
N ASP A 8 -18.54 -13.02 -8.38
CA ASP A 8 -17.85 -14.27 -8.05
C ASP A 8 -17.37 -14.24 -6.58
N PRO A 9 -17.39 -15.39 -5.89
CA PRO A 9 -16.75 -15.52 -4.58
C PRO A 9 -15.32 -14.99 -4.64
N LEU A 10 -14.91 -14.27 -3.59
CA LEU A 10 -13.58 -13.63 -3.54
C LEU A 10 -12.47 -14.62 -3.90
N GLU A 11 -12.59 -15.87 -3.46
CA GLU A 11 -11.70 -17.01 -3.75
C GLU A 11 -11.43 -17.26 -5.25
N LEU A 12 -12.34 -16.91 -6.13
CA LEU A 12 -12.26 -17.18 -7.57
C LEU A 12 -11.88 -15.95 -8.39
N ARG A 13 -11.80 -14.78 -7.73
CA ARG A 13 -11.52 -13.52 -8.41
C ARG A 13 -10.03 -13.37 -8.76
N PRO A 14 -9.69 -13.05 -10.03
CA PRO A 14 -8.32 -12.80 -10.44
C PRO A 14 -7.79 -11.45 -9.92
N ASP A 15 -8.68 -10.51 -9.58
CA ASP A 15 -8.36 -9.14 -9.16
C ASP A 15 -8.26 -8.95 -7.64
N LYS A 16 -8.20 -10.03 -6.86
CA LYS A 16 -8.11 -10.00 -5.38
C LYS A 16 -7.01 -9.08 -4.84
N GLY A 17 -5.81 -9.14 -5.43
CA GLY A 17 -4.67 -8.33 -4.99
C GLY A 17 -4.92 -6.83 -5.20
N ALA A 18 -5.39 -6.47 -6.39
CA ALA A 18 -5.67 -5.08 -6.72
C ALA A 18 -6.86 -4.51 -5.91
N LEU A 19 -7.86 -5.33 -5.60
CA LEU A 19 -8.94 -4.93 -4.68
C LEU A 19 -8.44 -4.72 -3.26
N TRP A 20 -7.55 -5.60 -2.80
CA TRP A 20 -6.92 -5.49 -1.49
C TRP A 20 -6.11 -4.21 -1.34
N GLU A 21 -5.23 -3.91 -2.30
CA GLU A 21 -4.46 -2.67 -2.35
C GLU A 21 -5.38 -1.44 -2.31
N ASN A 22 -6.40 -1.40 -3.17
CA ASN A 22 -7.35 -0.28 -3.21
C ASN A 22 -8.13 -0.12 -1.90
N PHE A 23 -8.53 -1.23 -1.27
CA PHE A 23 -9.19 -1.22 0.03
C PHE A 23 -8.27 -0.60 1.09
N LEU A 24 -7.02 -1.05 1.19
CA LEU A 24 -6.06 -0.54 2.16
C LEU A 24 -5.80 0.96 1.99
N VAL A 25 -5.55 1.41 0.76
CA VAL A 25 -5.34 2.85 0.47
C VAL A 25 -6.56 3.66 0.86
N SER A 26 -7.76 3.20 0.48
CA SER A 26 -9.01 3.92 0.77
C SER A 26 -9.27 4.03 2.27
N GLU A 27 -9.09 2.95 3.02
CA GLU A 27 -9.28 2.97 4.47
C GLU A 27 -8.22 3.80 5.18
N ARG A 28 -6.97 3.77 4.72
CA ARG A 28 -5.91 4.60 5.28
C ARG A 28 -6.18 6.08 5.09
N ILE A 29 -6.60 6.50 3.89
CA ILE A 29 -6.97 7.90 3.60
C ILE A 29 -8.12 8.34 4.50
N LYS A 30 -9.17 7.52 4.65
CA LYS A 30 -10.28 7.81 5.57
C LYS A 30 -9.80 7.95 7.01
N GLN A 31 -8.96 7.04 7.49
CA GLN A 31 -8.40 7.06 8.83
C GLN A 31 -7.60 8.34 9.09
N MET A 32 -6.75 8.76 8.15
CA MET A 32 -6.00 10.00 8.25
C MET A 32 -6.91 11.23 8.30
N ALA A 33 -7.96 11.25 7.48
CA ALA A 33 -8.97 12.31 7.50
C ALA A 33 -9.70 12.38 8.85
N TYR A 34 -10.16 11.24 9.39
CA TYR A 34 -10.82 11.19 10.71
C TYR A 34 -9.91 11.63 11.85
N ARG A 35 -8.62 11.30 11.77
CA ARG A 35 -7.60 11.67 12.77
C ARG A 35 -6.98 13.05 12.53
N GLN A 36 -7.43 13.79 11.51
CA GLN A 36 -6.88 15.09 11.11
C GLN A 36 -5.35 15.06 10.93
N ARG A 37 -4.80 13.93 10.45
CA ARG A 37 -3.37 13.82 10.17
C ARG A 37 -3.02 14.63 8.94
N LEU A 38 -1.96 15.44 9.03
CA LEU A 38 -1.43 16.24 7.93
C LEU A 38 -0.45 15.45 7.04
N ALA A 39 -0.65 14.14 6.93
CA ALA A 39 0.17 13.28 6.08
C ALA A 39 -0.26 13.43 4.61
N ARG A 40 0.71 13.62 3.72
CA ARG A 40 0.49 13.68 2.28
C ARG A 40 0.67 12.29 1.68
N CYS A 41 -0.24 11.92 0.79
CA CYS A 41 -0.27 10.60 0.17
C CYS A 41 0.15 10.68 -1.29
N TYR A 42 1.00 9.75 -1.74
CA TYR A 42 1.48 9.69 -3.12
C TYR A 42 1.51 8.25 -3.64
N PHE A 43 1.45 8.12 -4.96
CA PHE A 43 1.86 6.92 -5.68
C PHE A 43 3.24 7.18 -6.29
N TRP A 44 4.13 6.19 -6.22
CA TRP A 44 5.48 6.34 -6.73
C TRP A 44 5.78 5.31 -7.81
N ARG A 45 6.35 5.78 -8.93
CA ARG A 45 6.87 4.95 -10.00
C ARG A 45 8.17 5.55 -10.55
N SER A 46 9.15 4.69 -10.85
CA SER A 46 10.43 5.11 -11.45
C SER A 46 10.42 4.97 -12.97
N ARG A 47 11.40 5.60 -13.64
CA ARG A 47 11.64 5.41 -15.08
C ARG A 47 11.94 3.96 -15.46
N GLN A 48 12.42 3.17 -14.52
CA GLN A 48 12.68 1.74 -14.68
C GLN A 48 11.44 0.88 -14.36
N GLN A 49 10.25 1.49 -14.29
CA GLN A 49 8.97 0.82 -13.98
C GLN A 49 8.97 0.12 -12.62
N GLN A 50 9.79 0.59 -11.67
CA GLN A 50 9.69 0.16 -10.28
C GLN A 50 8.58 0.95 -9.60
N GLU A 51 7.84 0.31 -8.70
CA GLU A 51 6.65 0.89 -8.08
C GLU A 51 6.73 0.77 -6.55
N VAL A 52 6.04 1.67 -5.87
CA VAL A 52 5.69 1.56 -4.45
C VAL A 52 4.18 1.79 -4.37
N ASP A 53 3.45 0.81 -3.83
CA ASP A 53 1.99 0.79 -3.84
C ASP A 53 1.38 2.04 -3.20
N PHE A 54 2.00 2.52 -2.11
CA PHE A 54 1.53 3.69 -1.39
C PHE A 54 2.65 4.39 -0.63
N VAL A 55 2.67 5.72 -0.65
CA VAL A 55 3.68 6.53 0.04
C VAL A 55 3.00 7.57 0.92
N GLU A 56 3.41 7.66 2.17
CA GLU A 56 3.03 8.72 3.10
C GLU A 56 4.21 9.63 3.42
N ASP A 57 3.97 10.93 3.43
CA ASP A 57 4.89 11.95 3.94
C ASP A 57 4.23 12.65 5.13
N GLU A 58 4.73 12.38 6.33
CA GLU A 58 4.29 13.03 7.56
C GLU A 58 5.41 13.94 8.09
N GLY A 59 5.34 15.23 7.74
CA GLY A 59 6.30 16.23 8.20
C GLY A 59 7.73 15.98 7.73
N GLY A 60 7.92 15.47 6.50
CA GLY A 60 9.22 15.13 5.93
C GLY A 60 9.67 13.70 6.21
N LYS A 61 8.93 12.94 7.02
CA LYS A 61 9.17 11.51 7.21
C LYS A 61 8.44 10.71 6.15
N ILE A 62 9.21 10.20 5.18
CA ILE A 62 8.66 9.42 4.07
C ILE A 62 8.59 7.95 4.47
N THR A 63 7.41 7.37 4.35
CA THR A 63 7.16 5.94 4.55
C THR A 63 6.55 5.36 3.28
N GLY A 64 7.22 4.38 2.69
CA GLY A 64 6.65 3.57 1.61
C GLY A 64 5.99 2.32 2.16
N PHE A 65 4.87 1.94 1.56
CA PHE A 65 4.10 0.76 1.89
C PHE A 65 3.98 -0.13 0.66
N GLU A 66 4.15 -1.43 0.90
CA GLU A 66 3.89 -2.49 -0.09
C GLU A 66 2.82 -3.41 0.48
N PHE A 67 1.83 -3.73 -0.35
CA PHE A 67 0.68 -4.53 0.04
C PHE A 67 0.75 -5.93 -0.55
N LYS A 68 0.38 -6.93 0.26
CA LYS A 68 0.23 -8.31 -0.20
C LYS A 68 -0.99 -8.96 0.42
N TRP A 69 -1.71 -9.73 -0.38
CA TRP A 69 -2.85 -10.50 0.11
C TRP A 69 -2.44 -11.63 1.06
N ASN A 70 -1.26 -12.24 0.88
CA ASN A 70 -0.78 -13.34 1.72
C ASN A 70 0.62 -13.05 2.25
N ALA A 71 0.89 -13.44 3.50
CA ALA A 71 2.18 -13.29 4.19
C ALA A 71 3.34 -14.16 3.63
N GLY A 72 3.11 -14.84 2.49
CA GLY A 72 4.04 -15.79 1.89
C GLY A 72 5.28 -15.10 1.31
N GLY A 73 6.24 -14.75 2.18
CA GLY A 73 7.55 -14.25 1.78
C GLY A 73 7.93 -12.88 2.34
N GLN A 74 7.63 -12.58 3.61
CA GLN A 74 8.10 -11.36 4.29
C GLN A 74 9.61 -11.10 4.12
N GLY A 75 10.44 -12.13 3.94
CA GLY A 75 11.89 -11.99 3.68
C GLY A 75 12.29 -11.53 2.26
N ARG A 76 11.36 -11.50 1.29
CA ARG A 76 11.63 -11.09 -0.10
C ARG A 76 11.05 -9.73 -0.48
N LEU A 77 10.21 -9.17 0.37
CA LEU A 77 9.57 -7.90 0.11
C LEU A 77 10.52 -6.80 0.57
N LYS A 78 11.10 -6.09 -0.40
CA LYS A 78 11.91 -4.89 -0.17
C LYS A 78 11.40 -3.85 -1.14
N LEU A 79 11.12 -2.65 -0.65
CA LEU A 79 10.87 -1.53 -1.53
C LEU A 79 12.10 -1.32 -2.44
N PRO A 80 11.91 -0.75 -3.64
CA PRO A 80 13.01 -0.43 -4.54
C PRO A 80 14.09 0.38 -3.81
N ARG A 81 15.35 -0.07 -3.89
CA ARG A 81 16.47 0.67 -3.27
C ARG A 81 16.57 2.10 -3.79
N THR A 82 16.19 2.31 -5.04
CA THR A 82 16.08 3.62 -5.69
C THR A 82 15.14 4.54 -4.94
N PHE A 83 14.02 4.03 -4.43
CA PHE A 83 13.09 4.79 -3.60
C PHE A 83 13.68 5.04 -2.21
N THR A 84 14.10 3.99 -1.50
CA THR A 84 14.57 4.13 -0.12
C THR A 84 15.80 5.03 0.00
N GLN A 85 16.71 4.99 -0.97
CA GLN A 85 17.91 5.84 -0.99
C GLN A 85 17.60 7.28 -1.42
N ALA A 86 16.71 7.49 -2.39
CA ALA A 86 16.40 8.83 -2.87
C ALA A 86 15.65 9.68 -1.83
N TYR A 87 14.85 9.03 -0.99
CA TYR A 87 13.94 9.69 -0.06
C TYR A 87 14.25 9.41 1.42
N ASP A 88 15.31 8.66 1.72
CA ASP A 88 15.62 8.12 3.06
C ASP A 88 14.37 7.48 3.71
N ALA A 89 13.62 6.73 2.90
CA ALA A 89 12.28 6.31 3.24
C ALA A 89 12.25 5.04 4.09
N GLN A 90 11.35 5.01 5.08
CA GLN A 90 11.03 3.79 5.81
C GLN A 90 10.21 2.85 4.91
N SER A 91 10.48 1.54 5.02
CA SER A 91 9.72 0.51 4.31
C SER A 91 8.78 -0.21 5.27
N ARG A 92 7.50 -0.32 4.92
CA ARG A 92 6.51 -1.11 5.67
C ARG A 92 5.76 -2.06 4.75
N PHE A 93 5.45 -3.24 5.27
CA PHE A 93 4.73 -4.28 4.55
C PHE A 93 3.40 -4.53 5.24
N VAL A 94 2.33 -4.54 4.45
CA VAL A 94 0.98 -4.78 4.97
C VAL A 94 0.37 -5.99 4.29
N ASP A 95 -0.02 -6.96 5.10
CA ASP A 95 -0.69 -8.18 4.68
C ASP A 95 -1.90 -8.49 5.56
N ARG A 96 -2.60 -9.60 5.29
CA ARG A 96 -3.80 -9.99 6.04
C ARG A 96 -3.57 -10.21 7.54
N SER A 97 -2.34 -10.39 8.00
CA SER A 97 -2.02 -10.55 9.41
C SER A 97 -1.95 -9.22 10.17
N ASN A 98 -1.51 -8.14 9.53
CA ASN A 98 -1.23 -6.85 10.18
C ASN A 98 -2.03 -5.65 9.62
N PHE A 99 -2.86 -5.85 8.60
CA PHE A 99 -3.61 -4.75 7.97
C PHE A 99 -4.48 -3.94 8.92
N ARG A 100 -4.97 -4.55 10.00
CA ARG A 100 -5.79 -3.86 11.00
C ARG A 100 -5.01 -2.70 11.63
N GLU A 101 -3.74 -2.89 11.93
CA GLU A 101 -2.87 -1.84 12.48
C GLU A 101 -2.60 -0.72 11.47
N PHE A 102 -2.66 -1.04 10.17
CA PHE A 102 -2.52 -0.05 9.11
C PHE A 102 -3.77 0.81 8.97
N VAL A 103 -4.96 0.22 9.02
CA VAL A 103 -6.23 0.93 8.77
C VAL A 103 -6.89 1.52 10.03
N MET A 104 -6.54 1.06 11.24
CA MET A 104 -7.14 1.55 12.50
C MET A 104 -6.44 2.78 13.03
#